data_AF-A0A969BZ42-F1
#
_entry.id   AF-A0A969BZ42-F1
#
_cell.length_a   1.000
_cell.length_b   1.000
_cell.length_c   1.000
_cell.angle_alpha   90.00
_cell.angle_beta   90.00
_cell.angle_gamma   90.00
#
_symmetry.space_group_name_H-M   'P 1'
#
loop_
_entity.id
_entity.type
_entity.pdbx_description
1 polymer ?
#
loop_
_entity_poly.entity_id
_entity_poly.type
_entity_poly.pdbx_seq_one_letter_code
_entity_poly.pdbx_strand_id
1 'polypeptide(L)'
;MEFVNRSLANAINIATPQGFSQTGTIATSTQTPSPLALYKFELKGRSSLNAKLDGLSGDVNIALIQDKANLGVIDVGEVLQVSQNPGIIGDFINRNKLDAGTYYIGISLGGGNPGASYTLGLNSRPDSTADVLWRKADGAVGFWSLEGTEFGSETTIAQPVGSNYQMEAIGDLSGDGTEDILWRDTTTNEVAIWLMESKTFKTAQFLTFKVDQSWQVHGNCGF
;
A
#
# COMPACT_ATOMS: atom_id res chain seq x y z
N MET A 1 8.78 -6.54 -27.23
CA MET A 1 8.06 -5.86 -28.34
C MET A 1 6.55 -6.06 -28.28
N GLU A 2 6.05 -7.18 -27.76
CA GLU A 2 4.60 -7.53 -27.71
C GLU A 2 3.68 -6.47 -27.07
N PHE A 3 4.11 -5.87 -25.96
CA PHE A 3 3.31 -4.91 -25.19
C PHE A 3 3.55 -3.44 -25.57
N VAL A 4 4.52 -3.14 -26.44
CA VAL A 4 4.91 -1.75 -26.77
C VAL A 4 4.13 -1.23 -27.99
N ASN A 5 3.97 0.09 -28.10
CA ASN A 5 3.17 0.79 -29.12
C ASN A 5 1.68 0.44 -29.05
N ARG A 6 1.16 0.25 -27.84
CA ARG A 6 -0.23 -0.16 -27.57
C ARG A 6 -0.98 0.94 -26.85
N SER A 7 -2.17 1.30 -27.33
CA SER A 7 -3.01 2.28 -26.64
C SER A 7 -3.52 1.75 -25.31
N LEU A 8 -3.55 2.61 -24.29
CA LEU A 8 -4.08 2.34 -22.95
C LEU A 8 -5.55 2.77 -22.79
N ALA A 9 -6.17 3.34 -23.82
CA ALA A 9 -7.49 3.96 -23.75
C ALA A 9 -8.62 3.01 -23.33
N ASN A 10 -8.50 1.72 -23.65
CA ASN A 10 -9.52 0.70 -23.37
C ASN A 10 -9.26 -0.08 -22.08
N ALA A 11 -8.36 0.41 -21.21
CA ALA A 11 -8.07 -0.27 -19.96
C ALA A 11 -9.29 -0.27 -19.03
N ILE A 12 -9.67 -1.46 -18.57
CA ILE A 12 -10.72 -1.64 -17.57
C ILE A 12 -10.20 -1.09 -16.25
N ASN A 13 -10.85 -0.04 -15.72
CA ASN A 13 -10.48 0.51 -14.43
C ASN A 13 -10.99 -0.39 -13.31
N ILE A 14 -10.08 -1.00 -12.55
CA ILE A 14 -10.41 -1.86 -11.41
C ILE A 14 -10.31 -1.12 -10.07
N ALA A 15 -9.97 0.17 -10.10
CA ALA A 15 -9.73 1.05 -8.95
C ALA A 15 -8.58 0.60 -8.05
N THR A 16 -8.78 -0.46 -7.24
CA THR A 16 -7.78 -1.03 -6.32
C THR A 16 -7.41 -2.45 -6.72
N PRO A 17 -6.10 -2.80 -6.71
CA PRO A 17 -5.68 -4.16 -7.00
C PRO A 17 -5.71 -5.08 -5.77
N GLN A 18 -6.15 -4.62 -4.58
CA GLN A 18 -6.18 -5.45 -3.38
C GLN A 18 -7.30 -6.50 -3.44
N GLY A 19 -6.94 -7.79 -3.42
CA GLY A 19 -7.89 -8.91 -3.47
C GLY A 19 -8.71 -9.02 -4.78
N PHE A 20 -8.29 -8.35 -5.85
CA PHE A 20 -9.01 -8.37 -7.12
C PHE A 20 -8.88 -9.73 -7.82
N SER A 21 -9.97 -10.23 -8.39
CA SER A 21 -9.98 -11.45 -9.21
C SER A 21 -11.03 -11.35 -10.30
N GLN A 22 -10.64 -11.63 -11.55
CA GLN A 22 -11.55 -11.63 -12.69
C GLN A 22 -11.14 -12.63 -13.76
N THR A 23 -12.11 -13.36 -14.31
CA THR A 23 -11.92 -14.19 -15.50
C THR A 23 -12.14 -13.36 -16.76
N GLY A 24 -11.29 -13.58 -17.76
CA GLY A 24 -11.35 -12.95 -19.07
C GLY A 24 -10.99 -13.92 -20.19
N THR A 25 -11.15 -13.44 -21.43
CA THR A 25 -10.72 -14.14 -22.64
C THR A 25 -9.94 -13.19 -23.53
N ILE A 26 -9.03 -13.76 -24.31
CA ILE A 26 -8.29 -13.05 -25.35
C ILE A 26 -8.25 -13.94 -26.59
N ALA A 27 -8.50 -13.36 -27.75
CA ALA A 27 -8.57 -14.08 -29.02
C ALA A 27 -7.51 -13.59 -29.99
N THR A 28 -7.11 -14.46 -30.91
CA THR A 28 -6.33 -14.04 -32.08
C THR A 28 -7.08 -12.97 -32.86
N SER A 29 -6.32 -12.05 -33.44
CA SER A 29 -6.87 -10.99 -34.25
C SER A 29 -5.98 -10.74 -35.44
N THR A 30 -6.59 -10.35 -36.55
CA THR A 30 -5.88 -9.84 -37.73
C THR A 30 -5.39 -8.40 -37.53
N GLN A 31 -5.82 -7.73 -36.45
CA GLN A 31 -5.29 -6.42 -36.08
C GLN A 31 -3.80 -6.52 -35.75
N THR A 32 -3.02 -5.58 -36.28
CA THR A 32 -1.60 -5.45 -36.01
C THR A 32 -1.35 -4.09 -35.36
N PRO A 33 -0.89 -4.03 -34.10
CA PRO A 33 -0.58 -5.15 -33.20
C PRO A 33 -1.84 -5.85 -32.65
N SER A 34 -1.74 -7.17 -32.39
CA SER A 34 -2.84 -8.00 -31.87
C SER A 34 -3.33 -7.53 -30.50
N PRO A 35 -4.64 -7.49 -30.21
CA PRO A 35 -5.23 -6.82 -29.04
C PRO A 35 -4.65 -7.27 -27.70
N LEU A 36 -4.68 -6.38 -26.70
CA LEU A 36 -4.40 -6.70 -25.30
C LEU A 36 -5.72 -6.63 -24.53
N ALA A 37 -5.85 -7.45 -23.49
CA ALA A 37 -6.71 -7.10 -22.38
C ALA A 37 -5.90 -6.22 -21.43
N LEU A 38 -6.46 -5.06 -21.05
CA LEU A 38 -5.79 -4.06 -20.23
C LEU A 38 -6.62 -3.78 -18.99
N TYR A 39 -5.96 -3.76 -17.84
CA TYR A 39 -6.56 -3.41 -16.57
C TYR A 39 -5.77 -2.26 -15.96
N LYS A 40 -6.44 -1.18 -15.57
CA LYS A 40 -5.85 0.00 -14.94
C LYS A 40 -6.17 -0.01 -13.45
N PHE A 41 -5.16 0.26 -12.63
CA PHE A 41 -5.31 0.42 -11.18
C PHE A 41 -4.41 1.54 -10.66
N GLU A 42 -4.70 2.00 -9.45
CA GLU A 42 -3.92 3.04 -8.77
C GLU A 42 -3.31 2.49 -7.49
N LEU A 43 -2.04 2.82 -7.23
CA LEU A 43 -1.40 2.64 -5.94
C LEU A 43 -1.34 4.00 -5.24
N LYS A 44 -1.95 4.08 -4.05
CA LYS A 44 -2.04 5.33 -3.27
C LYS A 44 -0.76 5.66 -2.50
N GLY A 45 -0.02 4.63 -2.13
CA GLY A 45 1.29 4.73 -1.50
C GLY A 45 2.25 3.72 -2.08
N ARG A 46 3.51 3.81 -1.65
CA ARG A 46 4.51 2.81 -2.03
C ARG A 46 4.03 1.42 -1.60
N SER A 47 3.94 0.50 -2.55
CA SER A 47 3.32 -0.80 -2.36
C SER A 47 4.08 -1.92 -3.05
N SER A 48 3.90 -3.13 -2.55
CA SER A 48 4.27 -4.38 -3.22
C SER A 48 3.04 -4.97 -3.89
N LEU A 49 3.21 -5.50 -5.10
CA LEU A 49 2.17 -6.08 -5.94
C LEU A 49 2.50 -7.53 -6.27
N ASN A 50 1.50 -8.39 -6.15
CA ASN A 50 1.50 -9.72 -6.72
C ASN A 50 0.37 -9.80 -7.75
N ALA A 51 0.69 -10.23 -8.96
CA ALA A 51 -0.25 -10.52 -10.02
C ALA A 51 -0.07 -11.96 -10.50
N LYS A 52 -1.18 -12.62 -10.81
CA LYS A 52 -1.18 -14.02 -11.25
C LYS A 52 -2.19 -14.22 -12.36
N LEU A 53 -1.80 -14.95 -13.41
CA LEU A 53 -2.71 -15.56 -14.36
C LEU A 53 -2.85 -17.05 -14.05
N ASP A 54 -4.09 -17.49 -13.88
CA ASP A 54 -4.48 -18.88 -13.60
C ASP A 54 -5.63 -19.34 -14.50
N GLY A 55 -6.01 -20.63 -14.42
CA GLY A 55 -7.19 -21.13 -15.13
C GLY A 55 -7.05 -21.01 -16.65
N LEU A 56 -5.82 -21.13 -17.14
CA LEU A 56 -5.47 -20.90 -18.53
C LEU A 56 -6.00 -22.02 -19.43
N SER A 57 -6.63 -21.65 -20.54
CA SER A 57 -6.99 -22.61 -21.62
C SER A 57 -6.06 -22.55 -22.83
N GLY A 58 -5.07 -21.67 -22.80
CA GLY A 58 -4.02 -21.53 -23.80
C GLY A 58 -2.95 -20.55 -23.33
N ASP A 59 -1.92 -20.37 -24.16
CA ASP A 59 -0.77 -19.49 -23.90
C ASP A 59 -1.21 -18.04 -23.80
N VAL A 60 -0.94 -17.41 -22.65
CA VAL A 60 -1.19 -15.99 -22.40
C VAL A 60 -0.01 -15.42 -21.63
N ASN A 61 0.38 -14.18 -21.93
CA ASN A 61 1.47 -13.51 -21.23
C ASN A 61 0.91 -12.37 -20.38
N ILE A 62 1.61 -12.02 -19.30
CA ILE A 62 1.27 -10.87 -18.45
C ILE A 62 2.42 -9.87 -18.41
N ALA A 63 2.08 -8.58 -18.40
CA ALA A 63 3.00 -7.49 -18.21
C ALA A 63 2.48 -6.49 -17.17
N LEU A 64 3.38 -6.00 -16.31
CA LEU A 64 3.16 -4.83 -15.48
C LEU A 64 3.74 -3.61 -16.19
N ILE A 65 2.94 -2.55 -16.27
CA ILE A 65 3.22 -1.39 -17.11
C ILE A 65 2.93 -0.11 -16.32
N GLN A 66 3.73 0.94 -16.57
CA GLN A 66 3.49 2.29 -16.06
C GLN A 66 3.72 3.30 -17.18
N ASP A 67 2.66 4.02 -17.56
CA ASP A 67 2.72 5.14 -18.52
C ASP A 67 3.37 6.35 -17.83
N LYS A 68 4.70 6.43 -17.93
CA LYS A 68 5.48 7.49 -17.29
C LYS A 68 5.45 8.77 -18.10
N ALA A 69 5.33 8.64 -19.43
CA ALA A 69 5.24 9.79 -20.32
C ALA A 69 3.85 10.44 -20.31
N ASN A 70 2.84 9.75 -19.78
CA ASN A 70 1.42 10.14 -19.78
C ASN A 70 0.88 10.38 -21.19
N LEU A 71 1.29 9.56 -22.15
CA LEU A 71 0.89 9.67 -23.55
C LEU A 71 -0.32 8.77 -23.89
N GLY A 72 -0.77 7.94 -22.95
CA GLY A 72 -1.89 7.00 -23.17
C GLY A 72 -1.52 5.87 -24.13
N VAL A 73 -0.23 5.66 -24.37
CA VAL A 73 0.35 4.60 -25.18
C VAL A 73 1.51 3.98 -24.43
N ILE A 74 1.75 2.68 -24.63
CA ILE A 74 2.83 1.96 -23.96
C ILE A 74 4.12 2.15 -24.74
N ASP A 75 5.05 2.91 -24.19
CA ASP A 75 6.35 3.20 -24.81
C ASP A 75 7.45 2.23 -24.39
N VAL A 76 8.59 2.31 -25.09
CA VAL A 76 9.80 1.57 -24.71
C VAL A 76 10.27 2.05 -23.33
N GLY A 77 10.41 1.12 -22.39
CA GLY A 77 10.83 1.42 -21.01
C GLY A 77 9.67 1.58 -20.02
N GLU A 78 8.42 1.55 -20.48
CA GLU A 78 7.22 1.62 -19.63
C GLU A 78 6.73 0.25 -19.16
N VAL A 79 7.17 -0.81 -19.83
CA VAL A 79 6.96 -2.19 -19.36
C VAL A 79 7.96 -2.50 -18.25
N LEU A 80 7.45 -2.63 -17.03
CA LEU A 80 8.27 -2.81 -15.82
C LEU A 80 8.69 -4.27 -15.60
N GLN A 81 7.80 -5.20 -15.94
CA GLN A 81 8.04 -6.64 -15.80
C GLN A 81 7.11 -7.41 -16.73
N VAL A 82 7.57 -8.54 -17.26
CA VAL A 82 6.79 -9.46 -18.09
C VAL A 82 7.02 -10.89 -17.59
N SER A 83 5.99 -11.72 -17.66
CA SER A 83 6.09 -13.18 -17.56
C SER A 83 5.44 -13.80 -18.80
N GLN A 84 6.11 -14.81 -19.37
CA GLN A 84 5.75 -15.44 -20.65
C GLN A 84 5.93 -16.97 -20.57
N ASN A 85 5.42 -17.59 -19.52
CA ASN A 85 5.49 -19.04 -19.37
C ASN A 85 4.63 -19.69 -20.46
N PRO A 86 5.18 -20.65 -21.22
CA PRO A 86 4.46 -21.20 -22.35
C PRO A 86 3.27 -22.07 -21.94
N GLY A 87 2.21 -22.03 -22.74
CA GLY A 87 1.09 -22.96 -22.67
C GLY A 87 0.11 -22.61 -21.56
N ILE A 88 -0.20 -23.55 -20.67
CA ILE A 88 -1.18 -23.32 -19.60
C ILE A 88 -0.54 -23.16 -18.22
N ILE A 89 0.78 -22.97 -18.18
CA ILE A 89 1.51 -22.69 -16.95
C ILE A 89 1.21 -21.25 -16.55
N GLY A 90 0.79 -21.04 -15.30
CA GLY A 90 0.44 -19.71 -14.81
C GLY A 90 1.61 -18.72 -14.89
N ASP A 91 1.28 -17.46 -15.16
CA ASP A 91 2.21 -16.35 -15.23
C ASP A 91 2.10 -15.44 -14.02
N PHE A 92 3.23 -14.85 -13.61
CA PHE A 92 3.31 -14.11 -12.35
C PHE A 92 4.08 -12.80 -12.48
N ILE A 93 3.60 -11.77 -11.80
CA ILE A 93 4.36 -10.56 -11.50
C ILE A 93 4.47 -10.44 -9.99
N ASN A 94 5.69 -10.40 -9.47
CA ASN A 94 5.96 -10.10 -8.07
C ASN A 94 6.89 -8.88 -8.03
N ARG A 95 6.35 -7.73 -7.64
CA ARG A 95 7.05 -6.45 -7.71
C ARG A 95 6.91 -5.68 -6.40
N ASN A 96 8.04 -5.44 -5.74
CA ASN A 96 8.10 -4.69 -4.49
C ASN A 96 8.45 -3.23 -4.77
N LYS A 97 8.11 -2.32 -3.85
CA LYS A 97 8.52 -0.90 -3.88
C LYS A 97 8.09 -0.18 -5.15
N LEU A 98 6.88 -0.45 -5.62
CA LEU A 98 6.23 0.41 -6.61
C LEU A 98 5.82 1.69 -5.90
N ASP A 99 6.25 2.83 -6.41
CA ASP A 99 5.81 4.13 -5.89
C ASP A 99 4.31 4.33 -6.13
N ALA A 100 3.73 5.34 -5.46
CA ALA A 100 2.36 5.73 -5.73
C ALA A 100 2.20 6.15 -7.20
N GLY A 101 1.06 5.81 -7.80
CA GLY A 101 0.76 6.17 -9.18
C GLY A 101 -0.20 5.22 -9.87
N THR A 102 -0.46 5.51 -11.14
CA THR A 102 -1.28 4.68 -12.02
C THR A 102 -0.43 3.60 -12.67
N TYR A 103 -0.93 2.37 -12.66
CA TYR A 103 -0.31 1.21 -13.27
C TYR A 103 -1.32 0.44 -14.12
N TYR A 104 -0.79 -0.40 -15.00
CA TYR A 104 -1.59 -1.24 -15.88
C TYR A 104 -1.08 -2.69 -15.84
N ILE A 105 -2.01 -3.63 -15.88
CA ILE A 105 -1.75 -5.01 -16.26
C ILE A 105 -2.15 -5.19 -17.71
N GLY A 106 -1.18 -5.54 -18.55
CA GLY A 106 -1.40 -5.99 -19.91
C GLY A 106 -1.43 -7.51 -19.96
N ILE A 107 -2.43 -8.07 -20.63
CA ILE A 107 -2.50 -9.49 -20.94
C ILE A 107 -2.55 -9.62 -22.46
N SER A 108 -1.67 -10.45 -23.00
CA SER A 108 -1.61 -10.78 -24.42
C SER A 108 -1.75 -12.28 -24.62
N LEU A 109 -2.09 -12.67 -25.85
CA LEU A 109 -2.10 -14.06 -26.24
C LEU A 109 -0.67 -14.47 -26.62
N GLY A 110 -0.20 -15.57 -26.05
CA GLY A 110 1.06 -16.20 -26.43
C GLY A 110 0.98 -16.94 -27.77
N GLY A 111 2.10 -17.47 -28.23
CA GLY A 111 2.25 -17.99 -29.58
C GLY A 111 1.39 -19.23 -29.85
N GLY A 112 0.71 -19.27 -31.00
CA GLY A 112 0.15 -20.51 -31.57
C GLY A 112 -1.25 -20.93 -31.11
N ASN A 113 -1.93 -20.14 -30.26
CA ASN A 113 -3.33 -20.42 -29.88
C ASN A 113 -4.31 -19.55 -30.67
N PRO A 114 -5.53 -20.03 -31.01
CA PRO A 114 -6.57 -19.21 -31.63
C PRO A 114 -7.23 -18.23 -30.64
N GLY A 115 -7.05 -18.48 -29.35
CA GLY A 115 -7.52 -17.69 -28.22
C GLY A 115 -7.34 -18.47 -26.92
N ALA A 116 -7.49 -17.79 -25.79
CA ALA A 116 -7.35 -18.36 -24.46
C ALA A 116 -8.23 -17.63 -23.44
N SER A 117 -8.72 -18.36 -22.46
CA SER A 117 -9.32 -17.83 -21.24
C SER A 117 -8.28 -17.80 -20.13
N TYR A 118 -8.42 -16.86 -19.20
CA TYR A 118 -7.55 -16.69 -18.04
C TYR A 118 -8.35 -16.17 -16.84
N THR A 119 -7.82 -16.36 -15.65
CA THR A 119 -8.25 -15.68 -14.42
C THR A 119 -7.09 -14.82 -13.93
N LEU A 120 -7.30 -13.49 -13.94
CA LEU A 120 -6.37 -12.52 -13.40
C LEU A 120 -6.65 -12.32 -11.91
N GLY A 121 -5.69 -12.66 -11.06
CA GLY A 121 -5.67 -12.28 -9.65
C GLY A 121 -4.65 -11.16 -9.41
N LEU A 122 -5.06 -10.14 -8.65
CA LEU A 122 -4.16 -9.09 -8.17
C LEU A 122 -4.28 -8.96 -6.66
N ASN A 123 -3.15 -8.69 -6.02
CA ASN A 123 -3.12 -8.28 -4.63
C ASN A 123 -1.97 -7.31 -4.39
N SER A 124 -2.28 -6.10 -3.93
CA SER A 124 -1.29 -5.15 -3.42
C SER A 124 -1.26 -5.11 -1.91
N ARG A 125 -0.11 -4.71 -1.36
CA ARG A 125 0.08 -4.38 0.05
C ARG A 125 0.95 -3.13 0.16
N PRO A 126 0.55 -2.09 0.92
CA PRO A 126 1.42 -0.96 1.24
C PRO A 126 2.72 -1.42 1.92
N ASP A 127 3.85 -0.86 1.50
CA ASP A 127 5.18 -1.26 1.99
C ASP A 127 5.51 -0.68 3.37
N SER A 128 4.95 0.49 3.69
CA SER A 128 5.00 1.09 5.01
C SER A 128 3.63 1.68 5.32
N THR A 129 3.02 1.22 6.40
CA THR A 129 1.87 1.90 7.01
C THR A 129 2.44 2.81 8.09
N ALA A 130 2.89 4.00 7.73
CA ALA A 130 3.03 5.03 8.75
C ALA A 130 1.63 5.25 9.34
N ASP A 131 1.53 5.51 10.63
CA ASP A 131 0.28 5.95 11.23
C ASP A 131 0.41 7.39 11.66
N VAL A 132 -0.71 8.12 11.66
CA VAL A 132 -0.80 9.44 12.30
C VAL A 132 -1.61 9.29 13.57
N LEU A 133 -1.03 9.72 14.68
CA LEU A 133 -1.75 9.87 15.93
C LEU A 133 -2.43 11.26 15.96
N TRP A 134 -3.74 11.26 16.18
CA TRP A 134 -4.54 12.45 16.38
C TRP A 134 -5.07 12.53 17.80
N ARG A 135 -5.13 13.74 18.35
CA ARG A 135 -5.74 14.01 19.65
C ARG A 135 -6.80 15.10 19.52
N LYS A 136 -7.97 14.85 20.11
CA LYS A 136 -9.03 15.84 20.28
C LYS A 136 -8.87 16.62 21.59
N ALA A 137 -9.47 17.81 21.64
CA ALA A 137 -9.42 18.68 22.83
C ALA A 137 -10.12 18.07 24.06
N ASP A 138 -11.07 17.15 23.83
CA ASP A 138 -11.76 16.37 24.88
C ASP A 138 -10.88 15.24 25.46
N GLY A 139 -9.66 15.06 24.95
CA GLY A 139 -8.72 14.04 25.40
C GLY A 139 -8.76 12.74 24.62
N ALA A 140 -9.72 12.54 23.70
CA ALA A 140 -9.77 11.35 22.89
C ALA A 140 -8.56 11.28 21.94
N VAL A 141 -7.97 10.10 21.82
CA VAL A 141 -6.80 9.81 21.01
C VAL A 141 -7.19 8.76 19.96
N GLY A 142 -6.69 8.90 18.73
CA GLY A 142 -6.87 7.88 17.71
C GLY A 142 -5.69 7.82 16.74
N PHE A 143 -5.57 6.68 16.07
CA PHE A 143 -4.59 6.42 15.03
C PHE A 143 -5.28 6.29 13.69
N TRP A 144 -4.72 6.92 12.67
CA TRP A 144 -5.13 6.73 11.29
C TRP A 144 -3.96 6.15 10.53
N SER A 145 -4.16 5.03 9.86
CA SER A 145 -3.13 4.55 8.95
C SER A 145 -2.96 5.52 7.79
N LEU A 146 -1.73 5.66 7.33
CA LEU A 146 -1.41 6.33 6.07
C LEU A 146 -1.10 5.27 5.02
N GLU A 147 -1.81 5.38 3.92
CA GLU A 147 -1.55 4.64 2.70
C GLU A 147 -1.01 5.62 1.66
N GLY A 148 0.30 5.88 1.73
CA GLY A 148 0.89 6.99 0.99
C GLY A 148 0.53 8.34 1.62
N THR A 149 -0.23 9.16 0.90
CA THR A 149 -0.68 10.50 1.37
C THR A 149 -2.17 10.55 1.73
N GLU A 150 -2.87 9.42 1.71
CA GLU A 150 -4.28 9.31 2.06
C GLU A 150 -4.44 8.62 3.41
N PHE A 151 -5.49 8.99 4.17
CA PHE A 151 -5.86 8.29 5.39
C PHE A 151 -6.55 6.97 5.04
N GLY A 152 -6.09 5.88 5.67
CA GLY A 152 -6.70 4.56 5.62
C GLY A 152 -7.65 4.34 6.79
N SER A 153 -7.44 3.25 7.54
CA SER A 153 -8.30 2.88 8.66
C SER A 153 -8.06 3.75 9.90
N GLU A 154 -9.16 4.04 10.61
CA GLU A 154 -9.14 4.67 11.93
C GLU A 154 -9.15 3.62 13.03
N THR A 155 -8.41 3.87 14.11
CA THR A 155 -8.51 3.17 15.38
C THR A 155 -8.58 4.21 16.50
N THR A 156 -9.73 4.32 17.16
CA THR A 156 -9.88 5.18 18.34
C THR A 156 -9.39 4.45 19.59
N ILE A 157 -8.58 5.12 20.42
CA ILE A 157 -8.25 4.64 21.77
C ILE A 157 -9.39 5.03 22.70
N ALA A 158 -9.99 4.04 23.36
CA ALA A 158 -11.16 4.25 24.22
C ALA A 158 -10.86 5.08 25.48
N GLN A 159 -9.62 5.05 25.96
CA GLN A 159 -9.17 5.80 27.13
C GLN A 159 -8.78 7.22 26.71
N PRO A 160 -9.51 8.26 27.14
CA PRO A 160 -9.08 9.63 26.89
C PRO A 160 -7.91 10.00 27.81
N VAL A 161 -6.97 10.78 27.30
CA VAL A 161 -5.96 11.45 28.12
C VAL A 161 -6.56 12.71 28.73
N GLY A 162 -6.15 13.10 29.93
CA GLY A 162 -6.61 14.37 30.51
C GLY A 162 -6.40 15.54 29.56
N SER A 163 -7.32 16.51 29.51
CA SER A 163 -7.25 17.65 28.59
C SER A 163 -6.00 18.52 28.82
N ASN A 164 -5.51 18.55 30.07
CA ASN A 164 -4.29 19.19 30.53
C ASN A 164 -2.98 18.51 30.06
N TYR A 165 -3.05 17.30 29.51
CA TYR A 165 -1.87 16.63 28.99
C TYR A 165 -1.54 17.09 27.58
N GLN A 166 -0.25 17.17 27.25
CA GLN A 166 0.26 17.35 25.89
C GLN A 166 1.13 16.16 25.50
N MET A 167 1.10 15.80 24.22
CA MET A 167 1.99 14.78 23.70
C MET A 167 3.39 15.37 23.55
N GLU A 168 4.38 14.68 24.08
CA GLU A 168 5.79 15.08 24.02
C GLU A 168 6.60 14.21 23.06
N ALA A 169 6.30 12.91 22.97
CA ALA A 169 7.03 11.98 22.11
C ALA A 169 6.26 10.68 21.84
N ILE A 170 6.70 9.96 20.80
CA ILE A 170 6.30 8.59 20.47
C ILE A 170 7.59 7.74 20.33
N GLY A 171 7.56 6.51 20.79
CA GLY A 171 8.57 5.48 20.50
C GLY A 171 8.63 4.41 21.58
N ASP A 172 9.45 3.38 21.38
CA ASP A 172 9.53 2.22 22.28
C ASP A 172 10.24 2.58 23.61
N LEU A 173 9.46 3.08 24.57
CA LEU A 173 9.95 3.56 25.88
C LEU A 173 10.06 2.44 26.90
N SER A 174 9.32 1.36 26.70
CA SER A 174 9.35 0.16 27.54
C SER A 174 10.34 -0.92 27.06
N GLY A 175 10.80 -0.85 25.81
CA GLY A 175 11.73 -1.80 25.21
C GLY A 175 11.07 -3.11 24.77
N ASP A 176 9.75 -3.11 24.53
CA ASP A 176 8.98 -4.31 24.18
C ASP A 176 8.76 -4.49 22.67
N GLY A 177 9.31 -3.57 21.86
CA GLY A 177 9.17 -3.55 20.41
C GLY A 177 7.90 -2.84 19.92
N THR A 178 7.08 -2.29 20.81
CA THR A 178 5.91 -1.47 20.50
C THR A 178 6.20 0.00 20.81
N GLU A 179 5.77 0.92 19.94
CA GLU A 179 5.87 2.34 20.25
C GLU A 179 4.87 2.77 21.33
N ASP A 180 5.39 3.40 22.38
CA ASP A 180 4.66 4.01 23.49
C ASP A 180 4.48 5.53 23.26
N ILE A 181 3.62 6.17 24.07
CA ILE A 181 3.37 7.62 23.96
C ILE A 181 3.74 8.33 25.26
N LEU A 182 4.58 9.36 25.18
CA LEU A 182 4.94 10.22 26.30
C LEU A 182 4.00 11.42 26.38
N TRP A 183 3.37 11.59 27.53
CA TRP A 183 2.46 12.68 27.84
C TRP A 183 3.00 13.52 28.99
N ARG A 184 2.76 14.83 28.95
CA ARG A 184 3.08 15.76 30.04
C ARG A 184 1.88 16.60 30.43
N ASP A 185 1.55 16.60 31.71
CA ASP A 185 0.57 17.51 32.30
C ASP A 185 1.13 18.93 32.38
N THR A 186 0.55 19.85 31.62
CA THR A 186 1.00 21.26 31.58
C THR A 186 0.62 22.06 32.84
N THR A 187 -0.13 21.47 33.77
CA THR A 187 -0.55 22.10 35.03
C THR A 187 0.34 21.66 36.19
N THR A 188 0.67 20.36 36.25
CA THR A 188 1.35 19.76 37.41
C THR A 188 2.78 19.30 37.14
N ASN A 189 3.21 19.33 35.87
CA ASN A 189 4.47 18.76 35.35
C ASN A 189 4.60 17.26 35.59
N GLU A 190 3.48 16.57 35.82
CA GLU A 190 3.45 15.12 35.82
C GLU A 190 3.73 14.58 34.41
N VAL A 191 4.57 13.56 34.33
CA VAL A 191 4.89 12.88 33.08
C VAL A 191 4.33 11.48 33.15
N ALA A 192 3.53 11.12 32.14
CA ALA A 192 2.93 9.82 32.01
C ALA A 192 3.36 9.17 30.71
N ILE A 193 3.71 7.88 30.75
CA ILE A 193 3.93 7.06 29.57
C ILE A 193 2.69 6.20 29.39
N TRP A 194 2.04 6.32 28.25
CA TRP A 194 1.06 5.35 27.81
C TRP A 194 1.79 4.20 27.17
N LEU A 195 1.81 3.06 27.87
CA LEU A 195 2.28 1.81 27.34
C LEU A 195 1.24 1.27 26.36
N MET A 196 1.70 0.85 25.19
CA MET A 196 0.83 0.47 24.07
C MET A 196 0.95 -1.01 23.74
N GLU A 197 -0.08 -1.56 23.10
CA GLU A 197 -0.06 -2.91 22.53
C GLU A 197 -0.87 -2.92 21.24
N SER A 198 -0.22 -3.15 20.08
CA SER A 198 -0.91 -3.21 18.78
C SER A 198 -1.87 -2.04 18.50
N LYS A 199 -1.41 -0.79 18.70
CA LYS A 199 -2.20 0.46 18.58
C LYS A 199 -3.34 0.63 19.61
N THR A 200 -3.36 -0.16 20.67
CA THR A 200 -4.31 -0.02 21.78
C THR A 200 -3.59 0.42 23.05
N PHE A 201 -4.29 1.16 23.91
CA PHE A 201 -3.78 1.55 25.22
C PHE A 201 -3.75 0.33 26.15
N LYS A 202 -2.58 0.03 26.72
CA LYS A 202 -2.40 -1.05 27.69
C LYS A 202 -2.50 -0.54 29.11
N THR A 203 -1.67 0.45 29.47
CA THR A 203 -1.69 1.08 30.79
C THR A 203 -0.94 2.42 30.78
N ALA A 204 -1.12 3.22 31.83
CA ALA A 204 -0.36 4.44 32.06
C ALA A 204 0.66 4.22 33.18
N GLN A 205 1.92 4.54 32.91
CA GLN A 205 2.99 4.58 33.90
C GLN A 205 3.35 6.05 34.19
N PHE A 206 3.22 6.45 35.45
CA PHE A 206 3.58 7.80 35.89
C PHE A 206 5.03 7.83 36.36
N LEU A 207 5.80 8.79 35.85
CA LEU A 207 7.19 8.99 36.27
C LEU A 207 7.22 9.78 37.58
N THR A 208 8.02 9.31 38.52
CA THR A 208 8.18 9.95 39.83
C THR A 208 9.01 11.24 39.77
N PHE A 209 9.86 11.40 38.76
CA PHE A 209 10.65 12.60 38.55
C PHE A 209 9.90 13.59 37.65
N LYS A 210 9.82 14.84 38.11
CA LYS A 210 9.22 15.94 37.35
C LYS A 210 10.31 16.72 36.64
N VAL A 211 10.23 16.78 35.32
CA VAL A 211 11.03 17.69 34.50
C VAL A 211 10.30 19.02 34.46
N ASP A 212 10.98 20.12 34.77
CA ASP A 212 10.36 21.44 34.72
C ASP A 212 10.04 21.87 33.26
N GLN A 213 9.09 22.79 33.08
CA GLN A 213 8.56 23.17 31.77
C GLN A 213 9.57 23.91 30.86
N SER A 214 10.69 24.39 31.40
CA SER A 214 11.72 25.02 30.57
C SER A 214 12.43 23.99 29.68
N TRP A 215 12.37 22.70 30.02
CA TRP A 215 12.87 21.62 29.19
C TRP A 215 11.82 21.10 28.22
N GLN A 216 12.20 21.00 26.96
CA GLN A 216 11.39 20.44 25.88
C GLN A 216 11.94 19.06 25.50
N VAL A 217 11.05 18.12 25.15
CA VAL A 217 11.48 16.84 24.58
C VAL A 217 11.85 17.06 23.11
N HIS A 218 13.08 16.74 22.72
CA HIS A 218 13.55 16.84 21.33
C HIS A 218 13.75 15.49 20.65
N GLY A 219 13.60 14.38 21.39
CA GLY A 219 13.71 13.03 20.88
C GLY A 219 13.89 12.00 21.99
N ASN A 220 13.67 10.74 21.65
CA ASN A 220 14.01 9.57 22.44
C ASN A 220 15.10 8.78 21.71
N CYS A 221 16.08 8.26 22.45
CA CYS A 221 17.17 7.45 21.90
C CYS A 221 17.45 6.29 22.86
N GLY A 222 17.60 5.08 22.32
CA GLY A 222 18.16 3.95 23.07
C GLY A 222 19.68 4.05 23.11
N PHE A 223 20.27 3.94 24.31
CA PHE A 223 21.70 3.74 24.51
C PHE A 223 21.99 2.29 24.88
#